data_AF-A0A973LDV0-F1
#
_entry.id   AF-A0A973LDV0-F1
#
_cell.length_a   1.000
_cell.length_b   1.000
_cell.length_c   1.000
_cell.angle_alpha   90.00
_cell.angle_beta   90.00
_cell.angle_gamma   90.00
#
_symmetry.space_group_name_H-M   'P 1'
#
loop_
_entity.id
_entity.type
_entity.pdbx_description
1 polymer ?
#
loop_
_entity_poly.entity_id
_entity_poly.type
_entity_poly.pdbx_seq_one_letter_code
_entity_poly.pdbx_strand_id
1 'polypeptide(L)'
;MRLSDLADTSTAVTEASARTAKIALLADLLRAAGPDEVPIAVHYLSGELPQRQIGVGWATLRELPAPAADPLSGLELAEVDRILAEVGTTVGTGSQARRRALLAGLFARATAGEQAFLRGLLTGELRQGALDGVMADAVAKAAQVPAAEVRRAAMLGGDLRSE
;
A
#
# COMPACT_ATOMS: atom_id res chain seq x y z
N MET A 1 -3.16 0.85 12.30
CA MET A 1 -2.88 -0.57 11.99
C MET A 1 -1.44 -0.72 11.55
N ARG A 2 -0.87 -1.92 11.68
CA ARG A 2 0.54 -2.18 11.36
C ARG A 2 0.69 -2.42 9.85
N LEU A 3 1.84 -2.06 9.31
CA LEU A 3 2.18 -2.38 7.92
C LEU A 3 2.31 -3.90 7.71
N SER A 4 2.72 -4.64 8.75
CA SER A 4 2.72 -6.12 8.74
C SER A 4 1.34 -6.70 8.42
N ASP A 5 0.26 -6.10 8.93
CA ASP A 5 -1.11 -6.58 8.68
C ASP A 5 -1.44 -6.55 7.17
N LEU A 6 -0.96 -5.52 6.46
CA LEU A 6 -1.08 -5.41 5.00
C LEU A 6 -0.18 -6.41 4.28
N ALA A 7 1.07 -6.56 4.72
CA ALA A 7 2.03 -7.48 4.12
C ALA A 7 1.55 -8.94 4.19
N ASP A 8 1.02 -9.33 5.35
CA ASP A 8 0.47 -10.68 5.59
C ASP A 8 -0.80 -10.89 4.76
N THR A 9 -1.70 -9.90 4.73
CA THR A 9 -2.91 -9.94 3.89
C THR A 9 -2.56 -10.05 2.41
N SER A 10 -1.58 -9.28 1.93
CA SER A 10 -1.11 -9.31 0.53
C SER A 10 -0.57 -10.69 0.15
N THR A 11 0.20 -11.31 1.04
CA THR A 11 0.70 -12.69 0.86
C THR A 11 -0.48 -13.67 0.78
N ALA A 12 -1.38 -13.65 1.77
CA ALA A 12 -2.53 -14.55 1.82
C ALA A 12 -3.46 -14.41 0.61
N VAL A 13 -3.67 -13.19 0.11
CA VAL A 13 -4.47 -12.92 -1.11
C VAL A 13 -3.79 -13.45 -2.37
N THR A 14 -2.46 -13.42 -2.41
CA THR A 14 -1.67 -13.97 -3.53
C THR A 14 -1.75 -15.51 -3.54
N GLU A 15 -1.65 -16.14 -2.38
CA GLU A 15 -1.71 -17.60 -2.21
C GLU A 15 -3.13 -18.16 -2.40
N ALA A 16 -4.17 -17.39 -2.07
CA ALA A 16 -5.55 -17.83 -2.20
C ALA A 16 -5.93 -18.13 -3.67
N SER A 17 -6.51 -19.31 -3.90
CA SER A 17 -6.97 -19.74 -5.22
C SER A 17 -8.40 -19.29 -5.55
N ALA A 18 -9.21 -18.96 -4.55
CA ALA A 18 -10.61 -18.57 -4.72
C ALA A 18 -10.81 -17.05 -4.60
N ARG A 19 -11.49 -16.46 -5.58
CA ARG A 19 -11.88 -15.03 -5.55
C ARG A 19 -12.61 -14.66 -4.27
N THR A 20 -13.53 -15.50 -3.80
CA THR A 20 -14.31 -15.27 -2.57
C THR A 20 -13.44 -15.26 -1.31
N ALA A 21 -12.39 -16.08 -1.25
CA ALA A 21 -11.42 -16.07 -0.16
C ALA A 21 -10.61 -14.77 -0.15
N LYS A 22 -10.14 -14.30 -1.32
CA LYS A 22 -9.47 -13.00 -1.46
C LYS A 22 -10.35 -11.84 -0.98
N ILE A 23 -11.62 -11.84 -1.38
CA ILE A 23 -12.60 -10.84 -0.93
C ILE A 23 -12.76 -10.86 0.60
N ALA A 24 -12.81 -12.05 1.21
CA ALA A 24 -12.95 -12.18 2.66
C ALA A 24 -11.74 -11.59 3.39
N LEU A 25 -10.52 -12.02 3.03
CA LEU A 25 -9.26 -11.53 3.61
C LEU A 25 -9.16 -10.00 3.55
N LEU A 26 -9.40 -9.42 2.37
CA LEU A 26 -9.36 -7.98 2.19
C LEU A 26 -10.45 -7.28 3.02
N ALA A 27 -11.67 -7.80 3.03
CA ALA A 27 -12.76 -7.20 3.79
C ALA A 27 -12.53 -7.27 5.31
N ASP A 28 -11.90 -8.35 5.80
CA ASP A 28 -11.53 -8.49 7.22
C ASP A 28 -10.49 -7.44 7.61
N LEU A 29 -9.44 -7.25 6.80
CA LEU A 29 -8.44 -6.20 7.02
C LEU A 29 -9.08 -4.81 7.02
N LEU A 30 -9.93 -4.50 6.02
CA LEU A 30 -10.57 -3.19 5.90
C LEU A 30 -11.53 -2.88 7.07
N ARG A 31 -12.14 -3.90 7.69
CA ARG A 31 -12.94 -3.72 8.91
C ARG A 31 -12.08 -3.40 10.14
N ALA A 32 -10.85 -3.91 10.18
CA ALA A 32 -9.91 -3.67 11.28
C ALA A 32 -9.20 -2.32 11.16
N ALA A 33 -9.13 -1.75 9.95
CA ALA A 33 -8.53 -0.45 9.68
C ALA A 33 -9.37 0.70 10.25
N GLY A 34 -8.72 1.73 10.78
CA GLY A 34 -9.38 2.99 11.13
C GLY A 34 -9.92 3.73 9.88
N PRO A 35 -10.87 4.66 10.03
CA PRO A 35 -11.48 5.36 8.90
C PRO A 35 -10.46 6.14 8.03
N ASP A 36 -9.42 6.69 8.65
CA ASP A 36 -8.35 7.39 7.93
C ASP A 36 -7.33 6.44 7.28
N GLU A 37 -7.30 5.18 7.73
CA GLU A 37 -6.38 4.15 7.24
C GLU A 37 -6.95 3.37 6.06
N VAL A 38 -8.28 3.22 5.99
CA VAL A 38 -8.97 2.50 4.90
C VAL A 38 -8.55 3.00 3.52
N PRO A 39 -8.53 4.31 3.22
CA PRO A 39 -8.07 4.80 1.93
C PRO A 39 -6.62 4.40 1.61
N ILE A 40 -5.73 4.44 2.60
CA ILE A 40 -4.32 4.08 2.44
C ILE A 40 -4.19 2.58 2.16
N ALA A 41 -4.88 1.74 2.95
CA ALA A 41 -4.88 0.30 2.80
C ALA A 41 -5.41 -0.15 1.44
N VAL A 42 -6.50 0.46 0.96
CA VAL A 42 -7.06 0.20 -0.38
C VAL A 42 -6.04 0.50 -1.47
N HIS A 43 -5.40 1.68 -1.45
CA HIS A 43 -4.39 2.02 -2.46
C HIS A 43 -3.21 1.04 -2.42
N TYR A 44 -2.64 0.78 -1.24
CA TYR A 44 -1.44 -0.05 -1.12
C TYR A 44 -1.69 -1.49 -1.56
N LEU A 45 -2.82 -2.09 -1.18
CA LEU A 45 -3.20 -3.46 -1.57
C LEU A 45 -3.63 -3.57 -3.05
N SER A 46 -4.03 -2.45 -3.67
CA SER A 46 -4.18 -2.35 -5.13
C SER A 46 -2.84 -2.11 -5.85
N GLY A 47 -1.72 -2.00 -5.12
CA GLY A 47 -0.40 -1.75 -5.68
C GLY A 47 -0.19 -0.30 -6.13
N GLU A 48 -1.00 0.62 -5.62
CA GLU A 48 -0.92 2.04 -5.91
C GLU A 48 -0.48 2.84 -4.67
N LEU A 49 0.28 3.91 -4.92
CA LEU A 49 0.51 4.92 -3.89
C LEU A 49 -0.55 6.02 -4.04
N PRO A 50 -1.17 6.50 -2.95
CA PRO A 50 -2.00 7.71 -2.99
C PRO A 50 -1.25 8.90 -3.60
N GLN A 51 0.07 8.94 -3.42
CA GLN A 51 0.97 9.97 -3.94
C GLN A 51 1.31 9.79 -5.44
N ARG A 52 0.89 8.68 -6.06
CA ARG A 52 1.18 8.25 -7.45
C ARG A 52 2.67 8.08 -7.75
N GLN A 53 3.40 9.17 -7.96
CA GLN A 53 4.84 9.17 -8.22
C GLN A 53 5.56 9.98 -7.16
N ILE A 54 6.49 9.33 -6.45
CA ILE A 54 7.28 9.97 -5.38
C ILE A 54 8.71 10.34 -5.83
N GLY A 55 9.00 10.25 -7.13
CA GLY A 55 10.30 10.64 -7.70
C GLY A 55 11.47 9.75 -7.28
N VAL A 56 11.20 8.49 -6.95
CA VAL A 56 12.16 7.47 -6.51
C VAL A 56 12.35 6.47 -7.64
N GLY A 57 13.58 6.34 -8.13
CA GLY A 57 13.94 5.35 -9.15
C GLY A 57 14.47 4.06 -8.54
N TRP A 58 14.54 3.00 -9.36
CA TRP A 58 15.04 1.67 -9.00
C TRP A 58 16.43 1.70 -8.33
N ALA A 59 17.28 2.68 -8.69
CA ALA A 59 18.60 2.87 -8.09
C ALA A 59 18.56 3.14 -6.58
N THR A 60 17.55 3.86 -6.08
CA THR A 60 17.40 4.15 -4.65
C THR A 60 16.99 2.91 -3.84
N LEU A 61 16.34 1.94 -4.48
CA LEU A 61 15.86 0.72 -3.83
C LEU A 61 16.94 -0.40 -3.78
N ARG A 62 18.05 -0.27 -4.53
CA ARG A 62 19.16 -1.23 -4.49
C ARG A 62 20.01 -1.13 -3.23
N GLU A 63 20.13 0.07 -2.67
CA GLU A 63 21.05 0.39 -1.57
C GLU A 63 20.31 0.48 -0.23
N LEU A 64 19.26 -0.34 -0.06
CA LEU A 64 18.46 -0.35 1.16
C LEU A 64 19.17 -1.13 2.28
N PRO A 65 19.01 -0.69 3.54
CA PRO A 65 19.61 -1.36 4.69
C PRO A 65 18.96 -2.73 4.95
N ALA A 66 19.67 -3.56 5.73
CA ALA A 66 19.12 -4.81 6.23
C ALA A 66 17.83 -4.56 7.05
N PRO A 67 16.87 -5.51 7.05
CA PRO A 67 15.65 -5.39 7.83
C PRO A 67 15.94 -5.34 9.33
N ALA A 68 15.03 -4.70 10.06
CA ALA A 68 15.06 -4.69 11.52
C ALA A 68 14.98 -6.12 12.06
N ALA A 69 15.89 -6.47 12.96
CA ALA A 69 15.99 -7.81 13.56
C ALA A 69 15.06 -8.01 14.77
N ASP A 70 14.59 -6.92 15.38
CA ASP A 70 13.72 -6.97 16.55
C ASP A 70 12.25 -7.22 16.14
N PRO A 71 11.60 -8.30 16.61
CA PRO A 71 10.20 -8.58 16.34
C PRO A 71 9.22 -7.50 16.84
N LEU A 72 9.63 -6.64 17.78
CA LEU A 72 8.84 -5.51 18.24
C LEU A 72 8.97 -4.29 17.31
N SER A 73 9.96 -4.29 16.43
CA SER A 73 10.05 -3.32 15.34
C SER A 73 8.92 -3.58 14.35
N GLY A 74 8.24 -2.52 13.96
CA GLY A 74 7.24 -2.56 12.90
C GLY A 74 6.66 -1.18 12.70
N LEU A 75 6.18 -0.94 11.50
CA LEU A 75 5.77 0.37 11.04
C LEU A 75 4.26 0.51 11.17
N GLU A 76 3.79 1.69 11.60
CA GLU A 76 2.39 2.04 11.48
C GLU A 76 2.08 2.43 10.04
N LEU A 77 0.94 1.98 9.51
CA LEU A 77 0.53 2.28 8.13
C LEU A 77 0.48 3.80 7.87
N ALA A 78 -0.13 4.56 8.77
CA ALA A 78 -0.21 6.01 8.68
C ALA A 78 1.16 6.70 8.76
N GLU A 79 2.15 6.09 9.43
CA GLU A 79 3.51 6.61 9.47
C GLU A 79 4.22 6.42 8.13
N VAL A 80 4.09 5.24 7.55
CA VAL A 80 4.64 4.91 6.23
C VAL A 80 4.10 5.91 5.19
N ASP A 81 2.79 6.10 5.17
CA ASP A 81 2.15 7.00 4.20
C ASP A 81 2.63 8.44 4.31
N ARG A 82 2.77 8.94 5.54
CA ARG A 82 3.31 10.28 5.80
C ARG A 82 4.75 10.42 5.29
N ILE A 83 5.59 9.41 5.52
CA ILE A 83 6.99 9.43 5.05
C ILE A 83 7.04 9.40 3.52
N LEU A 84 6.22 8.55 2.88
CA LEU A 84 6.16 8.50 1.42
C LEU A 84 5.62 9.80 0.81
N ALA A 85 4.68 10.48 1.47
CA ALA A 85 4.24 11.83 1.11
C ALA A 85 5.37 12.87 1.22
N GLU A 86 6.18 12.83 2.28
CA GLU A 86 7.36 13.70 2.41
C GLU A 86 8.38 13.46 1.28
N VAL A 87 8.62 12.19 0.93
CA VAL A 87 9.50 11.82 -0.18
C VAL A 87 9.00 12.42 -1.50
N GLY A 88 7.69 12.29 -1.78
CA GLY A 88 7.08 12.80 -3.01
C GLY A 88 7.07 14.33 -3.11
N THR A 89 6.95 15.03 -1.99
CA THR A 89 6.92 16.50 -1.93
C THR A 89 8.30 17.15 -1.83
N THR A 90 9.35 16.37 -1.54
CA THR A 90 10.73 16.87 -1.48
C THR A 90 11.19 17.36 -2.86
N VAL A 91 11.58 18.63 -3.00
CA VAL A 91 12.04 19.25 -4.26
C VAL A 91 13.30 20.10 -4.07
N GLY A 92 13.93 20.54 -5.16
CA GLY A 92 15.10 21.43 -5.14
C GLY A 92 16.46 20.71 -5.07
N THR A 93 17.53 21.49 -4.93
CA THR A 93 18.91 21.01 -4.85
C THR A 93 19.07 20.09 -3.63
N GLY A 94 19.64 18.89 -3.84
CA GLY A 94 19.80 17.90 -2.78
C GLY A 94 18.55 17.04 -2.49
N SER A 95 17.43 17.27 -3.18
CA SER A 95 16.19 16.48 -3.03
C SER A 95 16.43 14.97 -3.16
N GLN A 96 17.25 14.55 -4.11
CA GLN A 96 17.58 13.14 -4.30
C GLN A 96 18.32 12.52 -3.11
N ALA A 97 19.20 13.26 -2.43
CA ALA A 97 19.87 12.78 -1.23
C ALA A 97 18.88 12.69 -0.05
N ARG A 98 18.00 13.69 0.10
CA ARG A 98 16.95 13.69 1.14
C ARG A 98 15.98 12.53 0.96
N ARG A 99 15.48 12.29 -0.25
CA ARG A 99 14.61 11.14 -0.57
C ARG A 99 15.28 9.80 -0.23
N ARG A 100 16.56 9.63 -0.58
CA ARG A 100 17.33 8.43 -0.20
C ARG A 100 17.42 8.26 1.31
N ALA A 101 17.71 9.33 2.05
CA ALA A 101 17.83 9.26 3.51
C ALA A 101 16.50 8.89 4.19
N LEU A 102 15.38 9.48 3.73
CA LEU A 102 14.04 9.16 4.24
C LEU A 102 13.69 7.69 4.00
N LEU A 103 13.93 7.19 2.78
CA LEU A 103 13.68 5.79 2.46
C LEU A 103 14.60 4.84 3.22
N ALA A 104 15.90 5.15 3.33
CA ALA A 104 16.81 4.34 4.12
C ALA A 104 16.37 4.26 5.59
N GLY A 105 15.95 5.38 6.19
CA GLY A 105 15.42 5.40 7.55
C GLY A 105 14.14 4.59 7.72
N LEU A 106 13.22 4.66 6.75
CA LEU A 106 11.99 3.86 6.73
C LEU A 106 12.32 2.36 6.65
N PHE A 107 13.15 1.96 5.69
CA PHE A 107 13.51 0.56 5.46
C PHE A 107 14.34 -0.03 6.60
N ALA A 108 15.19 0.75 7.27
CA ALA A 108 15.97 0.27 8.42
C ALA A 108 15.08 -0.17 9.60
N ARG A 109 13.88 0.40 9.71
CA ARG A 109 12.89 0.10 10.76
C ARG A 109 11.91 -1.00 10.35
N ALA A 110 11.79 -1.26 9.05
CA ALA A 110 10.90 -2.28 8.53
C ALA A 110 11.46 -3.68 8.79
N THR A 111 10.60 -4.58 9.21
CA THR A 111 10.85 -6.03 9.24
C THR A 111 11.04 -6.59 7.82
N ALA A 112 11.51 -7.83 7.70
CA ALA A 112 11.73 -8.47 6.40
C ALA A 112 10.45 -8.54 5.54
N GLY A 113 9.30 -8.86 6.15
CA GLY A 113 8.00 -8.90 5.47
C GLY A 113 7.56 -7.51 5.00
N GLU A 114 7.68 -6.50 5.86
CA GLU A 114 7.38 -5.11 5.51
C GLU A 114 8.29 -4.59 4.40
N GLN A 115 9.60 -4.89 4.43
CA GLN A 115 10.52 -4.51 3.36
C GLN A 115 10.17 -5.17 2.02
N ALA A 116 9.76 -6.44 2.03
CA ALA A 116 9.33 -7.13 0.82
C ALA A 116 8.07 -6.47 0.24
N PHE A 117 7.08 -6.19 1.08
CA PHE A 117 5.86 -5.50 0.69
C PHE A 117 6.13 -4.09 0.13
N LEU A 118 6.90 -3.27 0.85
CA LEU A 118 7.24 -1.92 0.41
C LEU A 118 8.02 -1.90 -0.91
N ARG A 119 8.97 -2.84 -1.11
CA ARG A 119 9.67 -2.94 -2.40
C ARG A 119 8.70 -3.23 -3.52
N GLY A 120 7.84 -4.24 -3.37
CA GLY A 120 6.86 -4.59 -4.39
C GLY A 120 5.90 -3.43 -4.70
N LEU A 121 5.48 -2.69 -3.68
CA LEU A 121 4.63 -1.51 -3.84
C LEU A 121 5.35 -0.41 -4.64
N LEU A 122 6.59 -0.07 -4.26
CA LEU A 122 7.36 1.00 -4.87
C LEU A 122 7.86 0.66 -6.28
N THR A 123 8.09 -0.62 -6.60
CA THR A 123 8.44 -1.06 -7.96
C THR A 123 7.21 -1.32 -8.83
N GLY A 124 6.01 -1.34 -8.24
CA GLY A 124 4.76 -1.64 -8.92
C GLY A 124 4.53 -3.13 -9.19
N GLU A 125 5.35 -4.01 -8.63
CA GLU A 125 5.20 -5.48 -8.72
C GLU A 125 3.91 -5.99 -8.07
N LEU A 126 3.30 -5.21 -7.17
CA LEU A 126 2.00 -5.54 -6.58
C LEU A 126 0.81 -5.32 -7.54
N ARG A 127 0.98 -4.56 -8.63
CA ARG A 127 -0.13 -4.23 -9.54
C ARG A 127 -0.54 -5.44 -10.38
N GLN A 128 -1.52 -6.17 -9.87
CA GLN A 128 -2.20 -7.25 -10.57
C GLN A 128 -3.62 -6.76 -10.89
N GLY A 129 -3.92 -6.41 -12.15
CA GLY A 129 -5.23 -5.85 -12.54
C GLY A 129 -6.45 -6.74 -12.22
N ALA A 130 -6.24 -8.00 -11.84
CA ALA A 130 -7.26 -8.88 -11.31
C ALA A 130 -7.73 -8.49 -9.88
N LEU A 131 -6.93 -7.74 -9.12
CA LEU A 131 -7.23 -7.33 -7.74
C LEU A 131 -8.19 -6.14 -7.66
N ASP A 132 -8.25 -5.25 -8.66
CA ASP A 132 -9.12 -4.07 -8.61
C ASP A 132 -10.61 -4.44 -8.49
N GLY A 133 -11.04 -5.41 -9.31
CA GLY A 133 -12.40 -5.94 -9.24
C GLY A 133 -12.68 -6.69 -7.92
N VAL A 134 -11.65 -7.29 -7.30
CA VAL A 134 -11.76 -7.98 -6.01
C VAL A 134 -11.84 -6.96 -4.87
N MET A 135 -11.08 -5.88 -4.95
CA MET A 135 -11.04 -4.79 -3.98
C MET A 135 -12.40 -4.09 -3.88
N ALA A 136 -13.05 -3.79 -5.01
CA ALA A 136 -14.39 -3.19 -4.99
C ALA A 136 -15.42 -4.08 -4.26
N ASP A 137 -15.39 -5.39 -4.48
CA ASP A 137 -16.27 -6.33 -3.77
C ASP A 137 -15.87 -6.46 -2.28
N ALA A 138 -14.58 -6.36 -1.95
CA ALA A 138 -14.09 -6.36 -0.57
C ALA A 138 -14.53 -5.12 0.21
N VAL A 139 -14.42 -3.93 -0.39
CA VAL A 139 -14.91 -2.67 0.18
C VAL A 139 -16.42 -2.75 0.43
N ALA A 140 -17.18 -3.24 -0.55
CA ALA A 140 -18.63 -3.45 -0.39
C ALA A 140 -18.96 -4.40 0.76
N LYS A 141 -18.22 -5.51 0.87
CA LYS A 141 -18.36 -6.48 1.96
C LYS A 141 -17.95 -5.90 3.32
N ALA A 142 -16.90 -5.07 3.37
CA ALA A 142 -16.43 -4.42 4.60
C ALA A 142 -17.44 -3.40 5.11
N ALA A 143 -17.94 -2.54 4.21
CA ALA A 143 -18.92 -1.50 4.52
C ALA A 143 -20.37 -1.99 4.59
N GLN A 144 -20.62 -3.27 4.31
CA GLN A 144 -21.97 -3.87 4.29
C GLN A 144 -22.95 -3.16 3.33
N VAL A 145 -22.45 -2.71 2.19
CA VAL A 145 -23.23 -2.03 1.14
C VAL A 145 -23.26 -2.85 -0.15
N PRO A 146 -24.24 -2.64 -1.05
CA PRO A 146 -24.27 -3.32 -2.34
C PRO A 146 -23.03 -3.01 -3.20
N ALA A 147 -22.38 -4.05 -3.74
CA ALA A 147 -21.18 -3.88 -4.58
C ALA A 147 -21.41 -3.01 -5.83
N ALA A 148 -22.64 -2.96 -6.33
CA ALA A 148 -23.01 -2.09 -7.44
C ALA A 148 -22.88 -0.59 -7.08
N GLU A 149 -23.13 -0.21 -5.82
CA GLU A 149 -22.96 1.17 -5.35
C GLU A 149 -21.49 1.55 -5.27
N VAL A 150 -20.67 0.67 -4.71
CA VAL A 150 -19.20 0.88 -4.63
C VAL A 150 -18.59 0.98 -6.02
N ARG A 151 -18.96 0.09 -6.95
CA ARG A 151 -18.46 0.16 -8.33
C ARG A 151 -18.90 1.44 -9.05
N ARG A 152 -20.15 1.89 -8.86
CA ARG A 152 -20.60 3.18 -9.40
C ARG A 152 -19.81 4.34 -8.80
N ALA A 153 -19.60 4.35 -7.49
CA ALA A 153 -18.80 5.38 -6.82
C ALA A 153 -17.35 5.38 -7.32
N ALA A 154 -16.75 4.20 -7.52
CA ALA A 154 -15.40 4.07 -8.07
C ALA A 154 -15.31 4.52 -9.54
N MET A 155 -16.34 4.26 -10.35
CA MET A 155 -16.42 4.77 -11.73
C MET A 155 -16.52 6.30 -11.73
N LEU A 156 -17.39 6.87 -10.89
CA LEU A 156 -17.58 8.33 -10.77
C LEU A 156 -16.35 9.03 -10.19
N GLY A 157 -15.67 8.41 -9.21
CA GLY A 157 -14.41 8.91 -8.65
C GLY A 157 -13.19 8.62 -9.51
N GLY A 158 -13.30 7.69 -10.47
CA GLY A 158 -12.27 7.30 -11.43
C GLY A 158 -12.34 8.03 -12.78
N ASP A 159 -13.39 8.85 -13.00
CA ASP A 159 -13.64 9.55 -14.26
C ASP A 159 -13.39 11.07 -14.17
N LEU A 160 -12.14 11.41 -13.84
CA LEU A 160 -11.44 12.53 -14.48
C LEU A 160 -10.06 12.05 -14.95
N ARG A 161 -9.99 10.86 -15.55
CA ARG A 161 -8.89 10.49 -16.46
C ARG A 161 -9.09 11.18 -17.82
N SER A 162 -9.29 12.49 -17.80
CA SER A 162 -9.13 13.42 -18.93
C SER A 162 -9.45 14.83 -18.43
N GLU A 163 -8.42 15.57 -18.01
CA GLU A 163 -8.01 16.87 -18.58
C GLU A 163 -6.50 17.08 -18.29
#